data_AF-A0ABD2PT15-F1
#
_entry.id   AF-A0ABD2PT15-F1
#
_cell.length_a   1.000
_cell.length_b   1.000
_cell.length_c   1.000
_cell.angle_alpha   90.00
_cell.angle_beta   90.00
_cell.angle_gamma   90.00
#
_symmetry.space_group_name_H-M   'P 1'
#
loop_
_entity.id
_entity.type
_entity.pdbx_description
1 polymer ?
#
loop_
_entity_poly.entity_id
_entity_poly.type
_entity_poly.pdbx_seq_one_letter_code
_entity_poly.pdbx_strand_id
1 'polypeptide(L)'
;MFNALQLVQGIKFDSDGLVNVPHVIMYPEGLPEVVLVHAEVVSLVQSLQLEMLAKLKGQVVKRMEFAVKERSRMTDMVPMDLWKKQGIHESATIQEPPLSENLISELLRNVQEKEDSNELTISKEALLNYLQFTGNQCARNNRDLHQRYSIFYESLLSSSQKSMNKLELENSQLKTELEGEKRAANIKMMFEMHEKLQMLLSEVVGFRAFLHHLITDRRHQAKEIREEVSRQFSQTAVNIFAFCYQQNSLFDTFRTRLYQQATDQIATIRNRTFMELLAIREKLNIKQSPCERELSDELVQTRNEFAEQELKLKTMKALEWWRRATVKNSLTKQVNELTFQLANKKIKLITMNRVGKERFDQMDALVKKLQEQLSSSERELHILYQISKKDFMLKNSYKQELDKKLQVDAEMNKVRQMQEDKFQMDKLELEQKLKLAQNSTVLATTKFEEASANFNKNTRLLQQQLNEEKRYKKIAIDRSINLQKTVEAYERKLGMSSSLSLSHLLPLLADISTAQPVSPKKEVRTTRLLVSFYDMSVEGEVRADEAGFK
;
A
#
# COMPACT_ATOMS: atom_id res chain seq x y z
N MET A 1 60.85 8.54 40.04
CA MET A 1 59.71 8.23 39.13
C MET A 1 58.33 8.56 39.69
N PHE A 2 58.18 9.04 40.93
CA PHE A 2 56.86 9.35 41.52
C PHE A 2 56.52 10.85 41.64
N ASN A 3 57.44 11.77 41.27
CA ASN A 3 57.22 13.22 41.41
C ASN A 3 56.90 13.96 40.09
N ALA A 4 56.78 13.27 38.95
CA ALA A 4 56.47 13.92 37.66
C ALA A 4 54.97 13.92 37.31
N LEU A 5 54.13 13.21 38.07
CA LEU A 5 52.68 13.11 37.81
C LEU A 5 51.85 14.19 38.51
N GLN A 6 52.47 15.07 39.29
CA GLN A 6 51.75 16.05 40.12
C GLN A 6 51.50 17.41 39.45
N LEU A 7 51.95 17.63 38.21
CA LEU A 7 51.83 18.95 37.54
C LEU A 7 50.72 19.06 36.48
N VAL A 8 49.81 18.08 36.40
CA VAL A 8 48.69 18.11 35.41
C VAL A 8 47.36 18.58 36.02
N GLN A 9 47.31 18.85 37.33
CA GLN A 9 46.08 19.33 37.98
C GLN A 9 45.97 20.86 37.92
N GLY A 10 45.50 21.36 36.78
CA GLY A 10 44.98 22.73 36.63
C GLY A 10 43.52 22.70 36.19
N ILE A 11 42.61 22.25 37.07
CA ILE A 11 41.17 22.25 36.80
C ILE A 11 40.58 23.59 37.29
N LYS A 12 40.25 24.49 36.37
CA LYS A 12 39.23 25.52 36.60
C LYS A 12 37.93 25.07 35.93
N PHE A 13 36.90 24.88 36.74
CA PHE A 13 35.53 24.73 36.27
C PHE A 13 34.93 26.13 36.13
N ASP A 14 34.72 26.59 34.90
CA ASP A 14 33.78 27.68 34.63
C ASP A 14 32.53 27.10 33.97
N SER A 15 31.41 27.37 34.62
CA SER A 15 30.06 27.13 34.15
C SER A 15 29.73 28.07 32.99
N ASP A 16 29.12 27.51 31.96
CA ASP A 16 28.54 28.16 30.78
C ASP A 16 29.48 28.38 29.58
N GLY A 17 29.30 27.51 28.57
CA GLY A 17 29.82 27.69 27.21
C GLY A 17 31.02 26.80 26.89
N LEU A 18 30.80 25.79 26.05
CA LEU A 18 31.84 25.00 25.39
C LEU A 18 32.66 25.88 24.45
N VAL A 19 33.68 26.57 24.98
CA VAL A 19 34.77 27.13 24.17
C VAL A 19 35.90 26.10 24.14
N ASN A 20 36.15 25.56 22.97
CA ASN A 20 37.22 24.60 22.70
C ASN A 20 38.56 25.36 22.72
N VAL A 21 39.18 25.52 23.89
CA VAL A 21 40.55 26.05 24.00
C VAL A 21 41.53 24.87 23.92
N PRO A 22 42.34 24.75 22.86
CA PRO A 22 43.35 23.69 22.80
C PRO A 22 44.38 23.92 23.91
N HIS A 23 44.40 23.05 24.92
CA HIS A 23 45.46 23.04 25.94
C HIS A 23 46.75 22.54 25.28
N VAL A 24 47.69 23.44 25.05
CA VAL A 24 49.04 23.07 24.61
C VAL A 24 49.76 22.46 25.81
N ILE A 25 49.86 21.13 25.84
CA ILE A 25 50.64 20.42 26.85
C ILE A 25 52.12 20.53 26.45
N MET A 26 52.86 21.38 27.14
CA MET A 26 54.32 21.50 26.97
C MET A 26 55.04 20.49 27.86
N TYR A 27 55.72 19.52 27.25
CA TYR A 27 56.54 18.55 27.97
C TYR A 27 57.98 19.06 28.08
N PRO A 28 58.63 18.98 29.26
CA PRO A 28 60.04 19.35 29.41
C PRO A 28 60.96 18.36 28.65
N GLU A 29 62.03 18.87 28.04
CA GLU A 29 62.96 18.09 27.22
C GLU A 29 63.70 17.01 28.03
N GLY A 30 63.81 15.78 27.48
CA GLY A 30 64.57 14.66 28.05
C GLY A 30 63.75 13.49 28.61
N LEU A 31 62.43 13.49 28.46
CA LEU A 31 61.59 12.35 28.82
C LEU A 31 61.71 11.21 27.78
N PRO A 32 61.82 9.94 28.21
CA PRO A 32 61.77 8.80 27.30
C PRO A 32 60.46 8.81 26.48
N GLU A 33 60.55 8.52 25.18
CA GLU A 33 59.43 8.54 24.23
C GLU A 33 58.22 7.72 24.73
N VAL A 34 58.47 6.60 25.41
CA VAL A 34 57.43 5.76 26.02
C VAL A 34 56.58 6.53 27.04
N VAL A 35 57.17 7.46 27.79
CA VAL A 35 56.47 8.27 28.79
C VAL A 35 55.66 9.40 28.12
N LEU A 36 56.18 9.97 27.03
CA LEU A 36 55.47 10.96 26.21
C LEU A 36 54.24 10.34 25.53
N VAL A 37 54.42 9.18 24.88
CA VAL A 37 53.32 8.43 24.26
C VAL A 37 52.30 8.00 25.31
N HIS A 38 52.73 7.55 26.49
CA HIS A 38 51.81 7.23 27.57
C HIS A 38 51.02 8.46 28.05
N ALA A 39 51.65 9.62 28.20
CA ALA A 39 50.99 10.85 28.59
C ALA A 39 49.98 11.35 27.53
N GLU A 40 50.33 11.26 26.24
CA GLU A 40 49.44 11.58 25.13
C GLU A 40 48.24 10.64 25.07
N VAL A 41 48.45 9.34 25.25
CA VAL A 41 47.37 8.35 25.31
C VAL A 41 46.46 8.61 26.49
N VAL A 42 47.00 8.93 27.67
CA VAL A 42 46.18 9.29 28.85
C VAL A 42 45.36 10.56 28.58
N SER A 43 45.95 11.59 27.98
CA SER A 43 45.25 12.82 27.60
C SER A 43 44.14 12.56 26.59
N LEU A 44 44.41 11.73 25.57
CA LEU A 44 43.42 11.29 24.58
C LEU A 44 42.26 10.53 25.25
N VAL A 45 42.57 9.58 26.13
CA VAL A 45 41.56 8.83 26.89
C VAL A 45 40.73 9.76 27.76
N GLN A 46 41.34 10.72 28.43
CA GLN A 46 40.63 11.69 29.26
C GLN A 46 39.73 12.61 28.42
N SER A 47 40.19 13.04 27.24
CA SER A 47 39.38 13.83 26.30
C SER A 47 38.17 13.05 25.77
N LEU A 48 38.38 11.77 25.44
CA LEU A 48 37.32 10.85 25.02
C LEU A 48 36.30 10.64 26.15
N GLN A 49 36.77 10.45 27.38
CA GLN A 49 35.90 10.29 28.55
C GLN A 49 35.05 11.54 28.80
N LEU A 50 35.63 12.74 28.66
CA LEU A 50 34.89 14.00 28.77
C LEU A 50 33.83 14.14 27.67
N GLU A 51 34.16 13.76 26.43
CA GLU A 51 33.19 13.77 25.32
C GLU A 51 32.06 12.76 25.55
N MET A 52 32.38 11.56 26.03
CA MET A 52 31.40 10.53 26.38
C MET A 52 30.50 10.99 27.54
N LEU A 53 31.06 11.61 28.58
CA LEU A 53 30.31 12.18 29.69
C LEU A 53 29.40 13.34 29.23
N ALA A 54 29.88 14.19 28.32
CA ALA A 54 29.06 15.25 27.73
C ALA A 54 27.88 14.68 26.92
N LYS A 55 28.12 13.63 26.12
CA LYS A 55 27.07 12.89 25.40
C LYS A 55 26.08 12.24 26.36
N LEU A 56 26.55 11.60 27.43
CA LEU A 56 25.70 11.00 28.47
C LEU A 56 24.87 12.05 29.19
N LYS A 57 25.45 13.18 29.61
CA LYS A 57 24.73 14.32 30.20
C LYS A 57 23.64 14.81 29.25
N GLY A 58 23.95 14.99 27.96
CA GLY A 58 22.98 15.35 26.94
C GLY A 58 21.86 14.33 26.76
N GLN A 59 22.17 13.03 26.83
CA GLN A 59 21.15 11.97 26.79
C GLN A 59 20.27 11.96 28.05
N VAL A 60 20.85 12.19 29.23
CA VAL A 60 20.11 12.28 30.50
C VAL A 60 19.18 13.49 30.49
N VAL A 61 19.65 14.66 30.04
CA VAL A 61 18.82 15.85 29.89
C VAL A 61 17.69 15.59 28.90
N LYS A 62 17.96 15.03 27.73
CA LYS A 62 16.92 14.66 26.75
C LYS A 62 15.91 13.66 27.30
N ARG A 63 16.36 12.67 28.08
CA ARG A 63 15.47 11.70 28.74
C ARG A 63 14.66 12.33 29.86
N MET A 64 15.23 13.28 30.59
CA MET A 64 14.56 14.02 31.66
C MET A 64 13.55 15.01 31.07
N GLU A 65 13.87 15.69 29.97
CA GLU A 65 12.95 16.48 29.16
C GLU A 65 11.83 15.60 28.58
N PHE A 66 12.15 14.41 28.07
CA PHE A 66 11.15 13.45 27.61
C PHE A 66 10.27 12.98 28.77
N ALA A 67 10.84 12.70 29.95
CA ALA A 67 10.10 12.34 31.14
C ALA A 67 9.25 13.50 31.68
N VAL A 68 9.72 14.75 31.58
CA VAL A 68 8.94 15.95 31.93
C VAL A 68 7.83 16.18 30.91
N LYS A 69 8.08 15.97 29.61
CA LYS A 69 7.09 16.05 28.53
C LYS A 69 6.06 14.93 28.62
N GLU A 70 6.46 13.74 29.03
CA GLU A 70 5.59 12.60 29.26
C GLU A 70 4.82 12.75 30.58
N ARG A 71 5.45 13.32 31.61
CA ARG A 71 4.80 13.69 32.87
C ARG A 71 3.83 14.85 32.66
N SER A 72 4.14 15.84 31.83
CA SER A 72 3.21 16.90 31.45
C SER A 72 2.07 16.30 30.63
N ARG A 73 2.36 15.38 29.70
CA ARG A 73 1.33 14.60 28.99
C ARG A 73 0.45 13.79 29.95
N MET A 74 1.00 13.21 31.01
CA MET A 74 0.26 12.42 32.00
C MET A 74 -0.48 13.27 33.04
N THR A 75 0.06 14.43 33.44
CA THR A 75 -0.66 15.42 34.26
C THR A 75 -1.73 16.16 33.45
N ASP A 76 -1.57 16.25 32.12
CA ASP A 76 -2.58 16.73 31.17
C ASP A 76 -3.55 15.61 30.71
N MET A 77 -3.33 14.35 31.13
CA MET A 77 -4.17 13.18 30.79
C MET A 77 -4.94 12.60 31.98
N VAL A 78 -5.09 13.34 33.07
CA VAL A 78 -6.32 13.27 33.86
C VAL A 78 -7.05 14.58 33.65
N PRO A 79 -8.10 14.63 32.81
CA PRO A 79 -8.78 15.88 32.52
C PRO A 79 -9.55 16.39 33.75
N MET A 80 -8.87 17.11 34.65
CA MET A 80 -9.53 18.04 35.58
C MET A 80 -10.20 19.19 34.80
N ASP A 81 -9.87 19.35 33.51
CA ASP A 81 -10.44 20.36 32.60
C ASP A 81 -11.73 19.96 31.89
N LEU A 82 -12.20 18.71 32.03
CA LEU A 82 -13.59 18.41 31.61
C LEU A 82 -14.60 19.21 32.42
N TRP A 83 -14.20 19.74 33.58
CA TRP A 83 -15.08 20.47 34.50
C TRP A 83 -14.78 21.99 34.53
N LYS A 84 -13.76 22.46 33.78
CA LYS A 84 -13.31 23.87 33.78
C LYS A 84 -13.28 24.56 32.41
N LYS A 85 -13.66 23.90 31.31
CA LYS A 85 -13.97 24.64 30.08
C LYS A 85 -15.28 25.41 30.26
N GLN A 86 -15.18 26.72 30.47
CA GLN A 86 -16.26 27.70 30.59
C GLN A 86 -17.15 27.86 29.33
N GLY A 87 -17.29 26.83 28.50
CA GLY A 87 -18.00 26.92 27.22
C GLY A 87 -19.24 26.04 27.11
N ILE A 88 -19.50 25.13 28.05
CA ILE A 88 -20.64 24.24 27.96
C ILE A 88 -21.40 24.27 29.28
N HIS A 89 -22.54 24.93 29.27
CA HIS A 89 -23.59 24.68 30.27
C HIS A 89 -24.12 23.25 30.03
N GLU A 90 -23.32 22.25 30.39
CA GLU A 90 -23.65 20.83 30.26
C GLU A 90 -24.55 20.35 31.42
N SER A 91 -24.68 21.16 32.47
CA SER A 91 -25.76 21.03 33.44
C SER A 91 -27.00 21.76 32.91
N ALA A 92 -27.77 21.10 32.05
CA ALA A 92 -29.17 21.47 31.87
C ALA A 92 -29.90 21.12 33.18
N THR A 93 -29.81 21.99 34.19
CA THR A 93 -30.73 21.97 35.33
C THR A 93 -32.09 22.36 34.78
N ILE A 94 -32.79 21.37 34.25
CA ILE A 94 -34.17 21.53 33.81
C ILE A 94 -34.98 21.72 35.08
N GLN A 95 -35.31 22.97 35.38
CA GLN A 95 -36.15 23.32 36.52
C GLN A 95 -37.45 22.51 36.46
N GLU A 96 -37.76 21.84 37.56
CA GLU A 96 -39.01 21.09 37.69
C GLU A 96 -40.18 22.07 37.52
N PRO A 97 -41.11 21.81 36.58
CA PRO A 97 -42.23 22.71 36.41
C PRO A 97 -43.07 22.71 37.69
N PRO A 98 -43.52 23.87 38.20
CA PRO A 98 -44.35 23.96 39.40
C PRO A 98 -45.79 23.50 39.09
N LEU A 99 -45.94 22.28 38.59
CA LEU A 99 -47.22 21.72 38.19
C LEU A 99 -48.11 21.53 39.42
N SER A 100 -47.53 20.97 40.48
CA SER A 100 -48.18 20.76 41.78
C SER A 100 -48.55 22.08 42.45
N GLU A 101 -47.67 23.08 42.42
CA GLU A 101 -47.91 24.39 43.04
C GLU A 101 -49.00 25.18 42.29
N ASN A 102 -48.99 25.16 40.95
CA ASN A 102 -50.04 25.77 40.13
C ASN A 102 -51.39 25.05 40.30
N LEU A 103 -51.34 23.72 40.45
CA LEU A 103 -52.49 22.86 40.72
C LEU A 103 -53.10 23.27 42.06
N ILE A 104 -52.33 23.29 43.15
CA ILE A 104 -52.81 23.68 44.48
C ILE A 104 -53.37 25.13 44.47
N SER A 105 -52.68 26.05 43.81
CA SER A 105 -53.08 27.47 43.76
C SER A 105 -54.44 27.69 43.09
N GLU A 106 -54.71 27.03 41.95
CA GLU A 106 -56.00 27.19 41.26
C GLU A 106 -57.14 26.33 41.85
N LEU A 107 -56.82 25.27 42.58
CA LEU A 107 -57.81 24.53 43.38
C LEU A 107 -58.33 25.43 44.51
N LEU A 108 -57.40 26.03 45.27
CA LEU A 108 -57.73 26.92 46.39
C LEU A 108 -58.51 28.16 45.96
N ARG A 109 -58.34 28.65 44.72
CA ARG A 109 -59.05 29.84 44.21
C ARG A 109 -60.56 29.62 43.99
N ASN A 110 -61.00 28.38 43.78
CA ASN A 110 -62.39 28.06 43.39
C ASN A 110 -63.13 27.18 44.42
N VAL A 111 -62.55 27.02 45.62
CA VAL A 111 -63.17 26.31 46.73
C VAL A 111 -64.11 27.26 47.47
N GLN A 112 -65.35 26.82 47.69
CA GLN A 112 -66.30 27.51 48.56
C GLN A 112 -66.38 26.76 49.88
N GLU A 113 -66.04 27.45 50.96
CA GLU A 113 -66.17 26.97 52.33
C GLU A 113 -67.57 27.33 52.84
N LYS A 114 -68.33 26.33 53.30
CA LYS A 114 -69.61 26.60 53.97
C LYS A 114 -69.33 26.91 55.43
N GLU A 115 -69.76 28.06 55.93
CA GLU A 115 -69.44 28.52 57.29
C GLU A 115 -70.01 27.64 58.42
N ASP A 116 -71.01 26.78 58.12
CA ASP A 116 -71.76 26.02 59.13
C ASP A 116 -71.46 24.50 59.17
N SER A 117 -70.82 23.95 58.14
CA SER A 117 -70.27 22.58 58.17
C SER A 117 -68.88 22.65 57.58
N ASN A 118 -67.91 22.02 58.23
CA ASN A 118 -66.48 22.02 57.88
C ASN A 118 -66.19 21.29 56.54
N GLU A 119 -66.99 21.56 55.51
CA GLU A 119 -67.09 20.87 54.23
C GLU A 119 -66.76 21.85 53.10
N LEU A 120 -65.69 21.57 52.37
CA LEU A 120 -65.26 22.33 51.20
C LEU A 120 -66.00 21.81 49.97
N THR A 121 -66.72 22.69 49.27
CA THR A 121 -67.48 22.31 48.07
C THR A 121 -66.86 22.93 46.82
N ILE A 122 -66.64 22.08 45.80
CA ILE A 122 -66.12 22.49 44.50
C ILE A 122 -67.17 22.15 43.45
N SER A 123 -67.53 23.13 42.61
CA SER A 123 -68.45 22.89 41.49
C SER A 123 -67.85 21.91 40.49
N LYS A 124 -68.67 20.97 39.99
CA LYS A 124 -68.27 19.99 38.97
C LYS A 124 -67.71 20.66 37.70
N GLU A 125 -68.26 21.80 37.30
CA GLU A 125 -67.79 22.56 36.13
C GLU A 125 -66.43 23.20 36.38
N ALA A 126 -66.20 23.72 37.59
CA ALA A 126 -64.91 24.26 38.01
C ALA A 126 -63.83 23.17 38.04
N LEU A 127 -64.16 21.97 38.54
CA LEU A 127 -63.26 20.81 38.56
C LEU A 127 -62.90 20.33 37.14
N LEU A 128 -63.86 20.30 36.21
CA LEU A 128 -63.62 19.91 34.82
C LEU A 128 -62.74 20.91 34.08
N ASN A 129 -63.04 22.22 34.20
CA ASN A 129 -62.22 23.29 33.61
C ASN A 129 -60.79 23.26 34.16
N TYR A 130 -60.63 22.91 35.43
CA TYR A 130 -59.35 22.78 36.09
C TYR A 130 -58.54 21.55 35.65
N LEU A 131 -59.19 20.39 35.52
CA LEU A 131 -58.54 19.19 34.96
C LEU A 131 -58.06 19.44 33.53
N GLN A 132 -58.86 20.17 32.74
CA GLN A 132 -58.49 20.58 31.39
C GLN A 132 -57.32 21.57 31.39
N PHE A 133 -57.31 22.56 32.28
CA PHE A 133 -56.19 23.49 32.46
C PHE A 133 -54.90 22.76 32.85
N THR A 134 -54.97 21.84 33.81
CA THR A 134 -53.83 21.04 34.27
C THR A 134 -53.31 20.11 33.17
N GLY A 135 -54.22 19.46 32.42
CA GLY A 135 -53.86 18.65 31.26
C GLY A 135 -53.15 19.47 30.17
N ASN A 136 -53.64 20.68 29.90
CA ASN A 136 -53.00 21.61 28.96
C ASN A 136 -51.62 22.08 29.44
N GLN A 137 -51.46 22.37 30.73
CA GLN A 137 -50.17 22.76 31.31
C GLN A 137 -49.16 21.60 31.32
N CYS A 138 -49.61 20.38 31.59
CA CYS A 138 -48.79 19.17 31.48
C CYS A 138 -48.32 18.95 30.03
N ALA A 139 -49.23 19.07 29.05
CA ALA A 139 -48.90 18.94 27.63
C ALA A 139 -47.91 20.02 27.15
N ARG A 140 -48.09 21.28 27.59
CA ARG A 140 -47.16 22.39 27.31
C ARG A 140 -45.79 22.14 27.94
N ASN A 141 -45.74 21.74 29.20
CA ASN A 141 -44.48 21.46 29.87
C ASN A 141 -43.73 20.29 29.24
N ASN A 142 -44.42 19.20 28.88
CA ASN A 142 -43.79 18.08 28.15
C ASN A 142 -43.23 18.54 26.80
N ARG A 143 -43.97 19.35 26.04
CA ARG A 143 -43.50 19.93 24.77
C ARG A 143 -42.24 20.78 24.97
N ASP A 144 -42.23 21.66 25.97
CA ASP A 144 -41.10 22.53 26.27
C ASP A 144 -39.88 21.71 26.76
N LEU A 145 -40.11 20.68 27.56
CA LEU A 145 -39.08 19.74 28.01
C LEU A 145 -38.44 19.02 26.83
N HIS A 146 -39.24 18.47 25.93
CA HIS A 146 -38.77 17.82 24.70
C HIS A 146 -37.96 18.78 23.82
N GLN A 147 -38.43 20.02 23.67
CA GLN A 147 -37.71 21.03 22.90
C GLN A 147 -36.35 21.37 23.53
N ARG A 148 -36.30 21.53 24.85
CA ARG A 148 -35.05 21.79 25.58
C ARG A 148 -34.05 20.64 25.44
N TYR A 149 -34.50 19.39 25.58
CA TYR A 149 -33.65 18.22 25.34
C TYR A 149 -33.16 18.14 23.89
N SER A 150 -34.03 18.43 22.92
CA SER A 150 -33.65 18.44 21.50
C SER A 150 -32.52 19.44 21.24
N ILE A 151 -32.66 20.68 21.73
CA ILE A 151 -31.65 21.73 21.59
C ILE A 151 -30.35 21.35 22.31
N PHE A 152 -30.45 20.74 23.50
CA PHE A 152 -29.28 20.25 24.24
C PHE A 152 -28.49 19.20 23.44
N TYR A 153 -29.17 18.18 22.91
CA TYR A 153 -28.52 17.13 22.14
C TYR A 153 -27.97 17.65 20.81
N GLU A 154 -28.67 18.56 20.13
CA GLU A 154 -28.15 19.21 18.92
C GLU A 154 -26.88 20.03 19.22
N SER A 155 -26.87 20.78 20.33
CA SER A 155 -25.68 21.53 20.75
C SER A 155 -24.50 20.62 21.09
N LEU A 156 -24.77 19.50 21.77
CA LEU A 156 -23.75 18.49 22.10
C LEU A 156 -23.18 17.84 20.83
N LEU A 157 -24.05 17.44 19.89
CA LEU A 157 -23.66 16.88 18.59
C LEU A 157 -22.84 17.89 17.78
N SER A 158 -23.27 19.14 17.71
CA SER A 158 -22.55 20.21 17.00
C SER A 158 -21.17 20.46 17.62
N SER A 159 -21.06 20.44 18.94
CA SER A 159 -19.79 20.58 19.66
C SER A 159 -18.84 19.41 19.36
N SER A 160 -19.35 18.17 19.43
CA SER A 160 -18.60 16.96 19.10
C SER A 160 -18.10 16.98 17.65
N GLN A 161 -18.96 17.36 16.71
CA GLN A 161 -18.60 17.46 15.29
C GLN A 161 -17.53 18.54 15.04
N LYS A 162 -17.61 19.69 15.70
CA LYS A 162 -16.56 20.73 15.63
C LYS A 162 -15.22 20.21 16.16
N SER A 163 -15.24 19.47 17.27
CA SER A 163 -14.03 18.87 17.84
C SER A 163 -13.42 17.83 16.91
N MET A 164 -14.26 16.96 16.32
CA MET A 164 -13.82 15.94 15.36
C MET A 164 -13.20 16.59 14.12
N ASN A 165 -13.86 17.58 13.52
CA ASN A 165 -13.33 18.29 12.35
C ASN A 165 -11.99 18.98 12.64
N LYS A 166 -11.82 19.52 13.86
CA LYS A 166 -10.54 20.10 14.28
C LYS A 166 -9.42 19.05 14.32
N LEU A 167 -9.70 17.88 14.91
CA LEU A 167 -8.75 16.78 14.96
C LEU A 167 -8.42 16.23 13.56
N GLU A 168 -9.40 16.15 12.66
CA GLU A 168 -9.18 15.75 11.27
C GLU A 168 -8.26 16.73 10.53
N LEU A 169 -8.45 18.03 10.74
CA LEU A 169 -7.59 19.06 10.16
C LEU A 169 -6.15 18.96 10.70
N GLU A 170 -5.98 18.84 12.01
CA GLU A 170 -4.67 18.66 12.64
C GLU A 170 -3.97 17.40 12.13
N ASN A 171 -4.70 16.29 11.97
CA ASN A 171 -4.14 15.04 11.44
C ASN A 171 -3.72 15.18 9.96
N SER A 172 -4.51 15.91 9.16
CA SER A 172 -4.15 16.24 7.78
C SER A 172 -2.88 17.08 7.71
N GLN A 173 -2.77 18.11 8.57
CA GLN A 173 -1.57 18.95 8.66
C GLN A 173 -0.33 18.14 9.05
N LEU A 174 -0.41 17.32 10.09
CA LEU A 174 0.68 16.44 10.52
C LEU A 174 1.13 15.47 9.42
N LYS A 175 0.18 14.92 8.64
CA LYS A 175 0.52 14.09 7.47
C LYS A 175 1.28 14.88 6.42
N THR A 176 0.86 16.11 6.11
CA THR A 176 1.57 16.95 5.14
C THR A 176 2.96 17.34 5.62
N GLU A 177 3.14 17.63 6.91
CA GLU A 177 4.44 17.93 7.52
C GLU A 177 5.37 16.71 7.47
N LEU A 178 4.86 15.51 7.83
CA LEU A 178 5.63 14.27 7.77
C LEU A 178 6.10 13.95 6.35
N GLU A 179 5.22 14.12 5.36
CA GLU A 179 5.61 13.93 3.95
C GLU A 179 6.59 15.01 3.48
N GLY A 180 6.48 16.25 3.99
CA GLY A 180 7.47 17.30 3.79
C GLY A 180 8.85 16.93 4.35
N GLU A 181 8.89 16.45 5.58
CA GLU A 181 10.12 16.05 6.27
C GLU A 181 10.78 14.83 5.60
N LYS A 182 10.00 13.83 5.20
CA LYS A 182 10.49 12.70 4.39
C LYS A 182 11.11 13.16 3.07
N ARG A 183 10.46 14.09 2.36
CA ARG A 183 11.01 14.65 1.11
C ARG A 183 12.31 15.41 1.37
N ALA A 184 12.35 16.25 2.41
CA ALA A 184 13.56 16.99 2.79
C ALA A 184 14.72 16.05 3.16
N ALA A 185 14.45 14.99 3.94
CA ALA A 185 15.42 13.97 4.29
C ALA A 185 15.94 13.22 3.06
N ASN A 186 15.06 12.86 2.12
CA ASN A 186 15.45 12.18 0.88
C ASN A 186 16.31 13.08 -0.02
N ILE A 187 15.96 14.36 -0.14
CA ILE A 187 16.76 15.35 -0.87
C ILE A 187 18.14 15.51 -0.23
N LYS A 188 18.21 15.64 1.10
CA LYS A 188 19.48 15.74 1.83
C LYS A 188 20.35 14.50 1.61
N MET A 189 19.77 13.30 1.71
CA MET A 189 20.47 12.05 1.43
C MET A 189 21.00 11.99 0.00
N MET A 190 20.21 12.43 -0.99
CA MET A 190 20.67 12.51 -2.38
C MET A 190 21.87 13.45 -2.53
N PHE A 191 21.86 14.62 -1.90
CA PHE A 191 23.00 15.53 -1.94
C PHE A 191 24.26 14.92 -1.30
N GLU A 192 24.13 14.29 -0.13
CA GLU A 192 25.26 13.61 0.53
C GLU A 192 25.81 12.44 -0.30
N MET A 193 24.93 11.67 -0.96
CA MET A 193 25.37 10.61 -1.88
C MET A 193 26.03 11.18 -3.13
N HIS A 194 25.50 12.27 -3.68
CA HIS A 194 26.08 12.93 -4.85
C HIS A 194 27.48 13.48 -4.55
N GLU A 195 27.66 14.11 -3.40
CA GLU A 195 28.96 14.62 -2.95
C GLU A 195 29.99 13.48 -2.80
N LYS A 196 29.60 12.37 -2.15
CA LYS A 196 30.45 11.18 -2.04
C LYS A 196 30.82 10.58 -3.39
N LEU A 197 29.85 10.50 -4.31
CA LEU A 197 30.08 10.01 -5.66
C LEU A 197 31.00 10.94 -6.45
N GLN A 198 30.84 12.24 -6.29
CA GLN A 198 31.71 13.24 -6.92
C GLN A 198 33.15 13.14 -6.39
N MET A 199 33.34 12.98 -5.07
CA MET A 199 34.67 12.75 -4.48
C MET A 199 35.31 11.49 -5.06
N LEU A 200 34.61 10.35 -5.04
CA LEU A 200 35.15 9.09 -5.56
C LEU A 200 35.47 9.19 -7.07
N LEU A 201 34.63 9.86 -7.85
CA LEU A 201 34.89 10.09 -9.27
C LEU A 201 36.15 10.93 -9.47
N SER A 202 36.33 11.98 -8.66
CA SER A 202 37.53 12.82 -8.71
C SER A 202 38.80 12.04 -8.36
N GLU A 203 38.73 11.14 -7.37
CA GLU A 203 39.84 10.23 -7.03
C GLU A 203 40.15 9.27 -8.18
N VAL A 204 39.14 8.65 -8.78
CA VAL A 204 39.32 7.76 -9.94
C VAL A 204 39.95 8.50 -11.12
N VAL A 205 39.53 9.74 -11.38
CA VAL A 205 40.13 10.59 -12.42
C VAL A 205 41.59 10.93 -12.06
N GLY A 206 41.88 11.26 -10.80
CA GLY A 206 43.23 11.48 -10.30
C GLY A 206 44.13 10.25 -10.48
N PHE A 207 43.65 9.06 -10.09
CA PHE A 207 44.38 7.81 -10.28
C PHE A 207 44.61 7.47 -11.74
N ARG A 208 43.63 7.74 -12.62
CA ARG A 208 43.79 7.53 -14.07
C ARG A 208 44.85 8.46 -14.66
N ALA A 209 44.87 9.73 -14.25
CA ALA A 209 45.89 10.69 -14.68
C ALA A 209 47.29 10.28 -14.19
N PHE A 210 47.40 9.89 -12.92
CA PHE A 210 48.65 9.39 -12.33
C PHE A 210 49.16 8.12 -13.03
N LEU A 211 48.27 7.16 -13.29
CA LEU A 211 48.63 5.95 -14.02
C LEU A 211 49.07 6.25 -15.46
N HIS A 212 48.41 7.21 -16.13
CA HIS A 212 48.81 7.64 -17.46
C HIS A 212 50.20 8.30 -17.46
N HIS A 213 50.50 9.13 -16.46
CA HIS A 213 51.82 9.71 -16.24
C HIS A 213 52.88 8.61 -16.09
N LEU A 214 52.67 7.65 -15.18
CA LEU A 214 53.61 6.54 -14.96
C LEU A 214 53.84 5.68 -16.21
N ILE A 215 52.79 5.41 -16.99
CA ILE A 215 52.93 4.68 -18.26
C ILE A 215 53.76 5.49 -19.26
N THR A 216 53.54 6.80 -19.32
CA THR A 216 54.25 7.71 -20.23
C THR A 216 55.72 7.81 -19.84
N ASP A 217 56.03 7.98 -18.54
CA ASP A 217 57.40 7.98 -18.02
C ASP A 217 58.12 6.67 -18.33
N ARG A 218 57.46 5.53 -18.09
CA ARG A 218 58.03 4.22 -18.41
C ARG A 218 58.34 4.07 -19.90
N ARG A 219 57.44 4.56 -20.77
CA ARG A 219 57.68 4.56 -22.23
C ARG A 219 58.85 5.47 -22.60
N HIS A 220 58.95 6.63 -21.96
CA HIS A 220 60.05 7.57 -22.19
C HIS A 220 61.39 6.95 -21.77
N GLN A 221 61.49 6.41 -20.56
CA GLN A 221 62.68 5.69 -20.07
C GLN A 221 63.06 4.53 -20.99
N ALA A 222 62.07 3.72 -21.42
CA ALA A 222 62.34 2.63 -22.36
C ALA A 222 62.83 3.12 -23.73
N LYS A 223 62.45 4.34 -24.14
CA LYS A 223 62.97 4.97 -25.36
C LYS A 223 64.41 5.44 -25.15
N GLU A 224 64.68 6.14 -24.05
CA GLU A 224 66.03 6.61 -23.70
C GLU A 224 67.02 5.46 -23.59
N ILE A 225 66.66 4.37 -22.91
CA ILE A 225 67.52 3.17 -22.82
C ILE A 225 67.80 2.60 -24.21
N ARG A 226 66.80 2.52 -25.09
CA ARG A 226 66.99 2.01 -26.46
C ARG A 226 67.89 2.92 -27.29
N GLU A 227 67.71 4.23 -27.18
CA GLU A 227 68.54 5.22 -27.86
C GLU A 227 70.00 5.15 -27.37
N GLU A 228 70.21 5.07 -26.05
CA GLU A 228 71.54 4.96 -25.44
C GLU A 228 72.23 3.64 -25.84
N VAL A 229 71.52 2.52 -25.78
CA VAL A 229 72.04 1.22 -26.22
C VAL A 229 72.38 1.24 -27.71
N SER A 230 71.51 1.80 -28.56
CA SER A 230 71.78 1.94 -29.99
C SER A 230 73.00 2.82 -30.27
N ARG A 231 73.16 3.91 -29.52
CA ARG A 231 74.33 4.81 -29.60
C ARG A 231 75.61 4.07 -29.22
N GLN A 232 75.62 3.33 -28.10
CA GLN A 232 76.77 2.54 -27.65
C GLN A 232 77.14 1.44 -28.65
N PHE A 233 76.15 0.72 -29.18
CA PHE A 233 76.38 -0.29 -30.22
C PHE A 233 76.96 0.33 -31.49
N SER A 234 76.40 1.45 -31.95
CA SER A 234 76.88 2.14 -33.15
C SER A 234 78.31 2.63 -32.95
N GLN A 235 78.62 3.22 -31.80
CA GLN A 235 79.98 3.65 -31.46
C GLN A 235 80.95 2.47 -31.43
N THR A 236 80.56 1.36 -30.82
CA THR A 236 81.40 0.16 -30.74
C THR A 236 81.64 -0.43 -32.13
N ALA A 237 80.60 -0.49 -32.98
CA ALA A 237 80.74 -0.95 -34.35
C ALA A 237 81.70 -0.07 -35.14
N VAL A 238 81.57 1.27 -35.05
CA VAL A 238 82.50 2.22 -35.67
C VAL A 238 83.94 2.00 -35.17
N ASN A 239 84.13 1.82 -33.86
CA ASN A 239 85.46 1.56 -33.29
C ASN A 239 86.06 0.24 -33.80
N ILE A 240 85.26 -0.83 -33.88
CA ILE A 240 85.71 -2.12 -34.44
C ILE A 240 86.07 -1.97 -35.92
N PHE A 241 85.25 -1.27 -36.71
CA PHE A 241 85.57 -1.02 -38.12
C PHE A 241 86.84 -0.19 -38.28
N ALA A 242 87.02 0.85 -37.48
CA ALA A 242 88.24 1.66 -37.48
C ALA A 242 89.47 0.82 -37.12
N PHE A 243 89.36 -0.05 -36.10
CA PHE A 243 90.44 -0.96 -35.73
C PHE A 243 90.75 -1.98 -36.84
N CYS A 244 89.74 -2.62 -37.42
CA CYS A 244 89.92 -3.53 -38.56
C CYS A 244 90.56 -2.84 -39.76
N TYR A 245 90.16 -1.59 -40.04
CA TYR A 245 90.76 -0.80 -41.11
C TYR A 245 92.23 -0.49 -40.82
N GLN A 246 92.56 -0.09 -39.59
CA GLN A 246 93.94 0.12 -39.15
C GLN A 246 94.78 -1.16 -39.28
N GLN A 247 94.26 -2.30 -38.84
CA GLN A 247 94.94 -3.60 -39.00
C GLN A 247 95.18 -3.95 -40.47
N ASN A 248 94.17 -3.78 -41.33
CA ASN A 248 94.32 -4.00 -42.77
C ASN A 248 95.37 -3.08 -43.39
N SER A 249 95.43 -1.81 -42.99
CA SER A 249 96.45 -0.87 -43.47
C SER A 249 97.87 -1.31 -43.09
N LEU A 250 98.04 -1.89 -41.89
CA LEU A 250 99.31 -2.47 -41.46
C LEU A 250 99.68 -3.71 -42.29
N PHE A 251 98.72 -4.60 -42.55
CA PHE A 251 98.93 -5.75 -43.42
C PHE A 251 99.28 -5.34 -44.85
N ASP A 252 98.63 -4.32 -45.41
CA ASP A 252 98.96 -3.81 -46.73
C ASP A 252 100.35 -3.18 -46.78
N THR A 253 100.73 -2.44 -45.74
CA THR A 253 102.10 -1.90 -45.60
C THR A 253 103.13 -3.02 -45.51
N PHE A 254 102.88 -4.05 -44.68
CA PHE A 254 103.74 -5.22 -44.57
C PHE A 254 103.86 -5.97 -45.90
N ARG A 255 102.73 -6.21 -46.57
CA ARG A 255 102.66 -6.89 -47.86
C ARG A 255 103.44 -6.11 -48.92
N THR A 256 103.29 -4.78 -48.95
CA THR A 256 104.03 -3.90 -49.87
C THR A 256 105.52 -3.95 -49.60
N ARG A 257 105.94 -3.89 -48.32
CA ARG A 257 107.34 -4.03 -47.92
C ARG A 257 107.91 -5.39 -48.33
N LEU A 258 107.17 -6.47 -48.13
CA LEU A 258 107.61 -7.82 -48.51
C LEU A 258 107.73 -7.96 -50.03
N TYR A 259 106.77 -7.43 -50.79
CA TYR A 259 106.86 -7.38 -52.25
C TYR A 259 108.09 -6.58 -52.70
N GLN A 260 108.34 -5.40 -52.13
CA GLN A 260 109.52 -4.59 -52.43
C GLN A 260 110.82 -5.35 -52.12
N GLN A 261 110.92 -5.95 -50.93
CA GLN A 261 112.08 -6.76 -50.53
C GLN A 261 112.32 -7.93 -51.49
N ALA A 262 111.27 -8.64 -51.89
CA ALA A 262 111.37 -9.73 -52.85
C ALA A 262 111.80 -9.23 -54.23
N THR A 263 111.24 -8.11 -54.72
CA THR A 263 111.64 -7.53 -56.01
C THR A 263 113.06 -7.00 -56.00
N ASP A 264 113.51 -6.41 -54.90
CA ASP A 264 114.88 -5.92 -54.74
C ASP A 264 115.87 -7.08 -54.69
N GLN A 265 115.53 -8.18 -54.00
CA GLN A 265 116.31 -9.41 -54.02
C GLN A 265 116.38 -10.03 -55.42
N ILE A 266 115.26 -10.09 -56.13
CA ILE A 266 115.25 -10.57 -57.52
C ILE A 266 116.10 -9.66 -58.42
N ALA A 267 116.00 -8.34 -58.26
CA ALA A 267 116.76 -7.38 -59.04
C ALA A 267 118.26 -7.45 -58.75
N THR A 268 118.66 -7.59 -57.48
CA THR A 268 120.07 -7.77 -57.09
C THR A 268 120.64 -9.08 -57.61
N ILE A 269 119.91 -10.20 -57.50
CA ILE A 269 120.32 -11.48 -58.10
C ILE A 269 120.40 -11.36 -59.62
N ARG A 270 119.38 -10.78 -60.28
CA ARG A 270 119.36 -10.60 -61.73
C ARG A 270 120.49 -9.70 -62.22
N ASN A 271 120.80 -8.62 -61.51
CA ASN A 271 121.92 -7.74 -61.85
C ASN A 271 123.24 -8.44 -61.61
N ARG A 272 123.38 -9.19 -60.52
CA ARG A 272 124.57 -10.00 -60.26
C ARG A 272 124.79 -11.04 -61.35
N THR A 273 123.78 -11.84 -61.70
CA THR A 273 123.88 -12.84 -62.77
C THR A 273 124.14 -12.18 -64.12
N PHE A 274 123.52 -11.03 -64.40
CA PHE A 274 123.81 -10.25 -65.61
C PHE A 274 125.27 -9.76 -65.67
N MET A 275 125.81 -9.24 -64.56
CA MET A 275 127.22 -8.82 -64.48
C MET A 275 128.18 -10.01 -64.58
N GLU A 276 127.86 -11.15 -63.97
CA GLU A 276 128.65 -12.39 -64.11
C GLU A 276 128.60 -12.91 -65.56
N LEU A 277 127.43 -12.90 -66.21
CA LEU A 277 127.28 -13.25 -67.63
C LEU A 277 128.00 -12.26 -68.55
N LEU A 278 127.97 -10.96 -68.26
CA LEU A 278 128.74 -9.95 -68.99
C LEU A 278 130.24 -10.20 -68.83
N ALA A 279 130.73 -10.49 -67.63
CA ALA A 279 132.13 -10.80 -67.40
C ALA A 279 132.57 -12.10 -68.12
N ILE A 280 131.71 -13.12 -68.17
CA ILE A 280 131.94 -14.33 -68.98
C ILE A 280 131.96 -13.95 -70.47
N ARG A 281 131.00 -13.14 -70.93
CA ARG A 281 130.90 -12.70 -72.33
C ARG A 281 132.11 -11.88 -72.77
N GLU A 282 132.61 -10.98 -71.93
CA GLU A 282 133.83 -10.19 -72.18
C GLU A 282 135.06 -11.09 -72.23
N LYS A 283 135.20 -12.06 -71.31
CA LYS A 283 136.27 -13.08 -71.36
C LYS A 283 136.22 -13.93 -72.63
N LEU A 284 135.04 -14.12 -73.22
CA LEU A 284 134.83 -14.91 -74.44
C LEU A 284 134.80 -14.07 -75.73
N ASN A 285 134.95 -12.73 -75.68
CA ASN A 285 134.93 -11.82 -76.84
C ASN A 285 133.71 -11.98 -77.78
N ILE A 286 132.54 -12.33 -77.23
CA ILE A 286 131.32 -12.57 -78.02
C ILE A 286 130.62 -11.24 -78.35
N LYS A 287 130.68 -10.80 -79.62
CA LYS A 287 129.93 -9.65 -80.15
C LYS A 287 128.44 -9.99 -80.28
N GLN A 288 127.58 -9.01 -80.00
CA GLN A 288 126.12 -9.19 -80.04
C GLN A 288 125.68 -9.54 -81.47
N SER A 289 124.99 -10.67 -81.64
CA SER A 289 124.52 -11.09 -82.97
C SER A 289 123.20 -10.38 -83.33
N PRO A 290 122.90 -10.16 -84.63
CA PRO A 290 121.64 -9.56 -85.07
C PRO A 290 120.40 -10.31 -84.55
N CYS A 291 120.49 -11.64 -84.41
CA CYS A 291 119.43 -12.53 -83.96
C CYS A 291 118.99 -12.26 -82.50
N GLU A 292 119.87 -11.74 -81.63
CA GLU A 292 119.52 -11.41 -80.24
C GLU A 292 118.63 -10.16 -80.12
N ARG A 293 118.68 -9.23 -81.10
CA ARG A 293 117.81 -8.04 -81.10
C ARG A 293 116.38 -8.41 -81.51
N GLU A 294 116.24 -9.25 -82.54
CA GLU A 294 114.94 -9.74 -82.99
C GLU A 294 114.21 -10.50 -81.87
N LEU A 295 114.91 -11.34 -81.11
CA LEU A 295 114.33 -12.06 -79.97
C LEU A 295 113.90 -11.11 -78.83
N SER A 296 114.63 -10.01 -78.61
CA SER A 296 114.26 -8.99 -77.62
C SER A 296 113.00 -8.23 -78.02
N ASP A 297 112.85 -7.92 -79.32
CA ASP A 297 111.67 -7.24 -79.84
C ASP A 297 110.43 -8.15 -79.80
N GLU A 298 110.56 -9.45 -80.11
CA GLU A 298 109.50 -10.45 -79.93
C GLU A 298 109.06 -10.60 -78.46
N LEU A 299 110.01 -10.56 -77.51
CA LEU A 299 109.70 -10.62 -76.08
C LEU A 299 108.95 -9.37 -75.58
N VAL A 300 109.24 -8.19 -76.14
CA VAL A 300 108.49 -6.96 -75.83
C VAL A 300 107.08 -7.04 -76.43
N GLN A 301 106.94 -7.55 -77.64
CA GLN A 301 105.64 -7.70 -78.30
C GLN A 301 104.73 -8.68 -77.54
N THR A 302 105.22 -9.86 -77.20
CA THR A 302 104.45 -10.87 -76.41
C THR A 302 104.05 -10.35 -75.04
N ARG A 303 104.90 -9.55 -74.38
CA ARG A 303 104.55 -8.89 -73.11
C ARG A 303 103.41 -7.89 -73.26
N ASN A 304 103.39 -7.13 -74.36
CA ASN A 304 102.32 -6.17 -74.64
C ASN A 304 101.00 -6.89 -74.94
N GLU A 305 101.04 -7.98 -75.70
CA GLU A 305 99.87 -8.84 -75.98
C GLU A 305 99.29 -9.45 -74.69
N PHE A 306 100.14 -9.92 -73.78
CA PHE A 306 99.70 -10.43 -72.49
C PHE A 306 99.00 -9.36 -71.64
N ALA A 307 99.55 -8.13 -71.59
CA ALA A 307 98.95 -7.02 -70.87
C ALA A 307 97.56 -6.64 -71.44
N GLU A 308 97.40 -6.70 -72.76
CA GLU A 308 96.10 -6.45 -73.41
C GLU A 308 95.06 -7.53 -73.05
N GLN A 309 95.46 -8.80 -73.02
CA GLN A 309 94.58 -9.90 -72.62
C GLN A 309 94.16 -9.80 -71.14
N GLU A 310 95.07 -9.40 -70.26
CA GLU A 310 94.78 -9.22 -68.84
C GLU A 310 93.74 -8.10 -68.61
N LEU A 311 93.82 -7.01 -69.38
CA LEU A 311 92.84 -5.93 -69.35
C LEU A 311 91.45 -6.41 -69.77
N LYS A 312 91.36 -7.19 -70.86
CA LYS A 312 90.09 -7.79 -71.33
C LYS A 312 89.47 -8.72 -70.28
N LEU A 313 90.29 -9.50 -69.57
CA LEU A 313 89.78 -10.37 -68.50
C LEU A 313 89.19 -9.55 -67.33
N LYS A 314 89.85 -8.45 -66.94
CA LYS A 314 89.37 -7.58 -65.86
C LYS A 314 88.05 -6.90 -66.22
N THR A 315 87.89 -6.44 -67.47
CA THR A 315 86.63 -5.82 -67.93
C THR A 315 85.48 -6.83 -67.98
N MET A 316 85.71 -8.07 -68.43
CA MET A 316 84.70 -9.13 -68.39
C MET A 316 84.22 -9.42 -66.96
N LYS A 317 85.14 -9.55 -66.00
CA LYS A 317 84.79 -9.79 -64.58
C LYS A 317 83.97 -8.65 -63.99
N ALA A 318 84.28 -7.40 -64.34
CA ALA A 318 83.53 -6.23 -63.89
C ALA A 318 82.09 -6.23 -64.45
N LEU A 319 81.92 -6.56 -65.73
CA LEU A 319 80.60 -6.68 -66.37
C LEU A 319 79.75 -7.81 -65.75
N GLU A 320 80.35 -8.96 -65.49
CA GLU A 320 79.66 -10.08 -64.81
C GLU A 320 79.22 -9.71 -63.40
N TRP A 321 80.05 -8.97 -62.66
CA TRP A 321 79.69 -8.47 -61.34
C TRP A 321 78.52 -7.47 -61.42
N TRP A 322 78.57 -6.52 -62.35
CA TRP A 322 77.50 -5.54 -62.55
C TRP A 322 76.17 -6.21 -62.93
N ARG A 323 76.21 -7.19 -63.84
CA ARG A 323 75.04 -7.99 -64.22
C ARG A 323 74.44 -8.75 -63.04
N ARG A 324 75.28 -9.37 -62.20
CA ARG A 324 74.80 -10.05 -60.98
C ARG A 324 74.21 -9.08 -59.96
N ALA A 325 74.85 -7.93 -59.74
CA ALA A 325 74.39 -6.92 -58.80
C ALA A 325 73.04 -6.30 -59.21
N THR A 326 72.85 -6.01 -60.50
CA THR A 326 71.60 -5.45 -61.04
C THR A 326 70.43 -6.42 -60.89
N VAL A 327 70.62 -7.70 -61.24
CA VAL A 327 69.59 -8.74 -61.04
C VAL A 327 69.27 -8.92 -59.56
N LYS A 328 70.30 -9.00 -58.69
CA LYS A 328 70.11 -9.12 -57.24
C LYS A 328 69.27 -7.96 -56.68
N ASN A 329 69.61 -6.72 -57.04
CA ASN A 329 68.89 -5.54 -56.58
C ASN A 329 67.43 -5.52 -57.07
N SER A 330 67.17 -5.96 -58.30
CA SER A 330 65.80 -6.09 -58.82
C SER A 330 64.97 -7.07 -58.00
N LEU A 331 65.50 -8.27 -57.74
CA LEU A 331 64.83 -9.28 -56.93
C LEU A 331 64.62 -8.82 -55.48
N THR A 332 65.61 -8.18 -54.86
CA THR A 332 65.47 -7.64 -53.50
C THR A 332 64.35 -6.60 -53.41
N LYS A 333 64.20 -5.72 -54.40
CA LYS A 333 63.09 -4.76 -54.46
C LYS A 333 61.73 -5.47 -54.54
N GLN A 334 61.61 -6.49 -55.39
CA GLN A 334 60.36 -7.27 -55.51
C GLN A 334 60.01 -8.01 -54.22
N VAL A 335 60.99 -8.61 -53.55
CA VAL A 335 60.78 -9.27 -52.24
C VAL A 335 60.33 -8.27 -51.19
N ASN A 336 60.94 -7.08 -51.13
CA ASN A 336 60.55 -6.04 -50.19
C ASN A 336 59.12 -5.53 -50.43
N GLU A 337 58.71 -5.36 -51.69
CA GLU A 337 57.35 -4.96 -52.03
C GLU A 337 56.32 -6.02 -51.63
N LEU A 338 56.58 -7.29 -51.96
CA LEU A 338 55.67 -8.39 -51.59
C LEU A 338 55.56 -8.57 -50.07
N THR A 339 56.67 -8.44 -49.34
CA THR A 339 56.66 -8.52 -47.87
C THR A 339 55.89 -7.36 -47.24
N PHE A 340 56.01 -6.14 -47.78
CA PHE A 340 55.21 -5.00 -47.37
C PHE A 340 53.71 -5.20 -47.62
N GLN A 341 53.33 -5.69 -48.80
CA GLN A 341 51.93 -6.00 -49.13
C GLN A 341 51.36 -7.08 -48.21
N LEU A 342 52.13 -8.12 -47.90
CA LEU A 342 51.72 -9.17 -46.96
C LEU A 342 51.51 -8.62 -45.55
N ALA A 343 52.43 -7.77 -45.07
CA ALA A 343 52.29 -7.11 -43.77
C ALA A 343 51.02 -6.25 -43.70
N ASN A 344 50.76 -5.46 -44.75
CA ASN A 344 49.54 -4.64 -44.84
C ASN A 344 48.26 -5.47 -44.87
N LYS A 345 48.23 -6.56 -45.64
CA LYS A 345 47.07 -7.48 -45.66
C LYS A 345 46.84 -8.13 -44.29
N LYS A 346 47.92 -8.52 -43.59
CA LYS A 346 47.85 -9.07 -42.23
C LYS A 346 47.27 -8.06 -41.25
N ILE A 347 47.70 -6.80 -41.30
CA ILE A 347 47.15 -5.71 -40.47
C ILE A 347 45.66 -5.54 -40.75
N LYS A 348 45.25 -5.44 -42.03
CA LYS A 348 43.84 -5.30 -42.42
C LYS A 348 42.98 -6.45 -41.89
N LEU A 349 43.46 -7.69 -42.01
CA LEU A 349 42.75 -8.87 -41.50
C LEU A 349 42.59 -8.84 -39.98
N ILE A 350 43.64 -8.48 -39.23
CA ILE A 350 43.55 -8.33 -37.77
C ILE A 350 42.56 -7.23 -37.40
N THR A 351 42.58 -6.09 -38.08
CA THR A 351 41.63 -4.99 -37.80
C THR A 351 40.19 -5.38 -38.08
N MET A 352 39.94 -6.10 -39.18
CA MET A 352 38.60 -6.59 -39.54
C MET A 352 38.11 -7.61 -38.51
N ASN A 353 38.96 -8.55 -38.11
CA ASN A 353 38.64 -9.54 -37.07
C ASN A 353 38.35 -8.88 -35.72
N ARG A 354 39.11 -7.84 -35.33
CA ARG A 354 38.86 -7.09 -34.09
C ARG A 354 37.49 -6.42 -34.12
N VAL A 355 37.17 -5.69 -35.19
CA VAL A 355 35.87 -5.02 -35.35
C VAL A 355 34.73 -6.03 -35.42
N GLY A 356 34.93 -7.16 -36.11
CA GLY A 356 33.97 -8.25 -36.15
C GLY A 356 33.68 -8.83 -34.77
N LYS A 357 34.72 -9.08 -33.97
CA LYS A 357 34.59 -9.55 -32.59
C LYS A 357 33.89 -8.54 -31.69
N GLU A 358 34.25 -7.26 -31.78
CA GLU A 358 33.60 -6.20 -31.01
C GLU A 358 32.10 -6.08 -31.32
N ARG A 359 31.71 -6.21 -32.60
CA ARG A 359 30.30 -6.24 -33.00
C ARG A 359 29.59 -7.49 -32.49
N PHE A 360 30.25 -8.64 -32.54
CA PHE A 360 29.70 -9.88 -32.00
C PHE A 360 29.45 -9.76 -30.49
N ASP A 361 30.44 -9.30 -29.73
CA ASP A 361 30.34 -9.11 -28.28
C ASP A 361 29.23 -8.10 -27.91
N GLN A 362 29.06 -7.03 -28.69
CA GLN A 362 27.96 -6.06 -28.53
C GLN A 362 26.58 -6.71 -28.77
N MET A 363 26.45 -7.51 -29.84
CA MET A 363 25.20 -8.21 -30.14
C MET A 363 24.86 -9.24 -29.08
N ASP A 364 25.85 -10.02 -28.62
CA ASP A 364 25.67 -10.98 -27.53
C ASP A 364 25.23 -10.30 -26.23
N ALA A 365 25.80 -9.13 -25.90
CA ALA A 365 25.38 -8.35 -24.74
C ALA A 365 23.93 -7.84 -24.87
N LEU A 366 23.52 -7.39 -26.07
CA LEU A 366 22.14 -6.97 -26.32
C LEU A 366 21.15 -8.15 -26.23
N VAL A 367 21.51 -9.32 -26.78
CA VAL A 367 20.69 -10.53 -26.69
C VAL A 367 20.49 -10.93 -25.23
N LYS A 368 21.55 -10.96 -24.42
CA LYS A 368 21.44 -11.24 -22.97
C LYS A 368 20.54 -10.24 -22.25
N LYS A 369 20.68 -8.95 -22.54
CA LYS A 369 19.81 -7.92 -21.96
C LYS A 369 18.34 -8.10 -22.34
N LEU A 370 18.06 -8.44 -23.60
CA LEU A 370 16.70 -8.73 -24.05
C LEU A 370 16.13 -10.00 -23.39
N GLN A 371 16.95 -11.03 -23.18
CA GLN A 371 16.56 -12.24 -22.45
C GLN A 371 16.22 -11.91 -20.98
N GLU A 372 17.04 -11.11 -20.30
CA GLU A 372 16.78 -10.66 -18.92
C GLU A 372 15.47 -9.86 -18.83
N GLN A 373 15.24 -8.94 -19.78
CA GLN A 373 14.01 -8.16 -19.87
C GLN A 373 12.79 -9.05 -20.12
N LEU A 374 12.89 -10.03 -21.03
CA LEU A 374 11.83 -10.99 -21.28
C LEU A 374 11.50 -11.77 -20.01
N SER A 375 12.50 -12.33 -19.33
CA SER A 375 12.30 -13.06 -18.08
C SER A 375 11.74 -12.19 -16.95
N SER A 376 12.03 -10.89 -16.95
CA SER A 376 11.41 -9.96 -15.99
C SER A 376 9.94 -9.70 -16.32
N SER A 377 9.60 -9.50 -17.60
CA SER A 377 8.22 -9.30 -18.06
C SER A 377 7.37 -10.56 -17.86
N GLU A 378 7.93 -11.75 -18.10
CA GLU A 378 7.25 -13.02 -17.81
C GLU A 378 6.92 -13.17 -16.32
N ARG A 379 7.83 -12.75 -15.43
CA ARG A 379 7.59 -12.72 -13.98
C ARG A 379 6.49 -11.73 -13.60
N GLU A 380 6.51 -10.53 -14.18
CA GLU A 380 5.48 -9.51 -13.96
C GLU A 380 4.10 -9.99 -14.44
N LEU A 381 4.03 -10.59 -15.63
CA LEU A 381 2.80 -11.20 -16.16
C LEU A 381 2.27 -12.30 -15.23
N HIS A 382 3.15 -13.14 -14.68
CA HIS A 382 2.76 -14.16 -13.73
C HIS A 382 2.15 -13.56 -12.45
N ILE A 383 2.76 -12.50 -11.91
CA ILE A 383 2.23 -11.78 -10.74
C ILE A 383 0.87 -11.17 -11.04
N LEU A 384 0.72 -10.48 -12.17
CA LEU A 384 -0.55 -9.87 -12.59
C LEU A 384 -1.64 -10.93 -12.78
N TYR A 385 -1.31 -12.08 -13.35
CA TYR A 385 -2.23 -13.20 -13.48
C TYR A 385 -2.70 -13.70 -12.11
N GLN A 386 -1.79 -13.83 -11.13
CA GLN A 386 -2.17 -14.23 -9.77
C GLN A 386 -3.08 -13.19 -9.08
N ILE A 387 -2.81 -11.89 -9.27
CA ILE A 387 -3.66 -10.80 -8.75
C ILE A 387 -5.05 -10.89 -9.37
N SER A 388 -5.14 -10.95 -10.71
CA SER A 388 -6.41 -11.07 -11.41
C SER A 388 -7.21 -12.30 -10.98
N LYS A 389 -6.54 -13.43 -10.72
CA LYS A 389 -7.19 -14.63 -10.20
C LYS A 389 -7.76 -14.40 -8.80
N LYS A 390 -7.03 -13.74 -7.89
CA LYS A 390 -7.52 -13.39 -6.55
C LYS A 390 -8.71 -12.43 -6.61
N ASP A 391 -8.64 -11.40 -7.46
CA ASP A 391 -9.73 -10.45 -7.64
C ASP A 391 -10.99 -11.11 -8.19
N PHE A 392 -10.85 -12.06 -9.11
CA PHE A 392 -11.95 -12.85 -9.62
C PHE A 392 -12.61 -13.69 -8.50
N MET A 393 -11.80 -14.37 -7.68
CA MET A 393 -12.30 -15.15 -6.55
C MET A 393 -13.02 -14.27 -5.52
N LEU A 394 -12.47 -13.09 -5.19
CA LEU A 394 -13.10 -12.11 -4.31
C LEU A 394 -14.44 -11.60 -4.86
N LYS A 395 -14.49 -11.24 -6.15
CA LYS A 395 -15.75 -10.82 -6.81
C LYS A 395 -16.80 -11.93 -6.77
N ASN A 396 -16.40 -13.18 -6.99
CA ASN A 396 -17.33 -14.31 -6.97
C ASN A 396 -17.84 -14.59 -5.54
N SER A 397 -16.97 -14.48 -4.53
CA SER A 397 -17.35 -14.57 -3.11
C SER A 397 -18.35 -13.48 -2.73
N TYR A 398 -18.07 -12.23 -3.13
CA TYR A 398 -18.97 -11.10 -2.88
C TYR A 398 -20.33 -11.29 -3.56
N LYS A 399 -20.34 -11.79 -4.80
CA LYS A 399 -21.57 -12.11 -5.52
C LYS A 399 -22.37 -13.19 -4.81
N GLN A 400 -21.73 -14.27 -4.34
CA GLN A 400 -22.39 -15.32 -3.56
C GLN A 400 -22.96 -14.79 -2.22
N GLU A 401 -22.24 -13.90 -1.53
CA GLU A 401 -22.77 -13.27 -0.31
C GLU A 401 -23.97 -12.36 -0.60
N LEU A 402 -23.93 -11.61 -1.70
CA LEU A 402 -25.05 -10.79 -2.14
C LEU A 402 -26.27 -11.65 -2.50
N ASP A 403 -26.06 -12.74 -3.25
CA ASP A 403 -27.12 -13.67 -3.63
C ASP A 403 -27.75 -14.33 -2.37
N LYS A 404 -26.93 -14.71 -1.38
CA LYS A 404 -27.41 -15.21 -0.08
C LYS A 404 -28.23 -14.15 0.67
N LYS A 405 -27.78 -12.89 0.70
CA LYS A 405 -28.55 -11.80 1.34
C LYS A 405 -29.88 -11.57 0.64
N LEU A 406 -29.87 -11.52 -0.69
CA LEU A 406 -31.10 -11.38 -1.48
C LEU A 406 -32.06 -12.57 -1.25
N GLN A 407 -31.54 -13.79 -1.11
CA GLN A 407 -32.34 -14.95 -0.77
C GLN A 407 -32.95 -14.85 0.63
N VAL A 408 -32.16 -14.46 1.64
CA VAL A 408 -32.66 -14.23 3.01
C VAL A 408 -33.71 -13.12 3.04
N ASP A 409 -33.50 -12.01 2.31
CA ASP A 409 -34.46 -10.92 2.21
C ASP A 409 -35.76 -11.38 1.51
N ALA A 410 -35.65 -12.22 0.47
CA ALA A 410 -36.81 -12.81 -0.19
C ALA A 410 -37.59 -13.77 0.72
N GLU A 411 -36.90 -14.60 1.51
CA GLU A 411 -37.52 -15.46 2.52
C GLU A 411 -38.19 -14.64 3.63
N MET A 412 -37.53 -13.58 4.12
CA MET A 412 -38.11 -12.66 5.10
C MET A 412 -39.35 -11.94 4.55
N ASN A 413 -39.34 -11.53 3.28
CA ASN A 413 -40.50 -10.94 2.63
C ASN A 413 -41.65 -11.95 2.48
N LYS A 414 -41.37 -13.22 2.15
CA LYS A 414 -42.38 -14.28 2.16
C LYS A 414 -42.98 -14.49 3.55
N VAL A 415 -42.16 -14.50 4.61
CA VAL A 415 -42.64 -14.62 5.99
C VAL A 415 -43.52 -13.42 6.38
N ARG A 416 -43.09 -12.20 6.07
CA ARG A 416 -43.92 -11.00 6.27
C ARG A 416 -45.24 -11.09 5.52
N GLN A 417 -45.21 -11.52 4.26
CA GLN A 417 -46.42 -11.69 3.46
C GLN A 417 -47.35 -12.76 4.05
N MET A 418 -46.82 -13.91 4.49
CA MET A 418 -47.62 -14.92 5.20
C MET A 418 -48.20 -14.40 6.52
N GLN A 419 -47.47 -13.58 7.26
CA GLN A 419 -47.98 -12.94 8.47
C GLN A 419 -49.08 -11.93 8.15
N GLU A 420 -48.90 -11.11 7.11
CA GLU A 420 -49.89 -10.17 6.61
C GLU A 420 -51.17 -10.91 6.18
N ASP A 421 -51.04 -11.98 5.41
CA ASP A 421 -52.16 -12.83 4.98
C ASP A 421 -52.88 -13.45 6.18
N LYS A 422 -52.13 -13.92 7.19
CA LYS A 422 -52.72 -14.42 8.44
C LYS A 422 -53.50 -13.33 9.18
N PHE A 423 -52.96 -12.12 9.28
CA PHE A 423 -53.68 -10.99 9.86
C PHE A 423 -54.94 -10.63 9.06
N GLN A 424 -54.89 -10.69 7.73
CA GLN A 424 -56.07 -10.49 6.90
C GLN A 424 -57.12 -11.59 7.12
N MET A 425 -56.71 -12.84 7.26
CA MET A 425 -57.60 -13.95 7.58
C MET A 425 -58.23 -13.79 8.98
N ASP A 426 -57.44 -13.47 10.01
CA ASP A 426 -57.92 -13.21 11.36
C ASP A 426 -58.89 -12.02 11.39
N LYS A 427 -58.60 -10.97 10.61
CA LYS A 427 -59.51 -9.83 10.41
C LYS A 427 -60.82 -10.25 9.76
N LEU A 428 -60.77 -11.05 8.70
CA LEU A 428 -61.98 -11.58 8.04
C LEU A 428 -62.80 -12.46 8.99
N GLU A 429 -62.16 -13.30 9.79
CA GLU A 429 -62.83 -14.09 10.83
C GLU A 429 -63.48 -13.21 11.90
N LEU A 430 -62.79 -12.15 12.35
CA LEU A 430 -63.35 -11.17 13.28
C LEU A 430 -64.55 -10.44 12.68
N GLU A 431 -64.46 -10.02 11.42
CA GLU A 431 -65.55 -9.38 10.69
C GLU A 431 -66.75 -10.33 10.53
N GLN A 432 -66.52 -11.62 10.27
CA GLN A 432 -67.59 -12.64 10.24
C GLN A 432 -68.23 -12.83 11.62
N LYS A 433 -67.43 -12.93 12.69
CA LYS A 433 -67.93 -13.01 14.08
C LYS A 433 -68.74 -11.76 14.45
N LEU A 434 -68.29 -10.58 14.03
CA LEU A 434 -68.98 -9.32 14.25
C LEU A 434 -70.30 -9.25 13.48
N LYS A 435 -70.34 -9.70 12.22
CA LYS A 435 -71.59 -9.83 11.45
C LYS A 435 -72.57 -10.81 12.10
N LEU A 436 -72.11 -11.94 12.63
CA LEU A 436 -72.96 -12.89 13.34
C LEU A 436 -73.52 -12.30 14.64
N ALA A 437 -72.72 -11.55 15.40
CA ALA A 437 -73.16 -10.83 16.60
C ALA A 437 -74.15 -9.69 16.26
N GLN A 438 -73.92 -8.95 15.17
CA GLN A 438 -74.88 -7.96 14.68
C GLN A 438 -76.20 -8.62 14.30
N ASN A 439 -76.18 -9.71 13.55
CA ASN A 439 -77.40 -10.44 13.16
C ASN A 439 -78.15 -11.00 14.37
N SER A 440 -77.47 -11.48 15.42
CA SER A 440 -78.14 -11.95 16.64
C SER A 440 -78.78 -10.79 17.44
N THR A 441 -78.17 -9.61 17.45
CA THR A 441 -78.80 -8.40 18.04
C THR A 441 -80.01 -7.93 17.23
N VAL A 442 -79.94 -7.95 15.90
CA VAL A 442 -81.07 -7.60 15.03
C VAL A 442 -82.23 -8.60 15.19
N LEU A 443 -81.93 -9.89 15.31
CA LEU A 443 -82.94 -10.92 15.61
C LEU A 443 -83.57 -10.77 17.00
N ALA A 444 -82.82 -10.23 17.98
CA ALA A 444 -83.37 -9.92 19.30
C ALA A 444 -84.28 -8.69 19.26
N THR A 445 -83.93 -7.66 18.47
CA THR A 445 -84.78 -6.48 18.29
C THR A 445 -86.05 -6.77 17.51
N THR A 446 -86.00 -7.60 16.46
CA THR A 446 -87.21 -7.98 15.71
C THR A 446 -88.16 -8.84 16.53
N LYS A 447 -87.64 -9.78 17.35
CA LYS A 447 -88.47 -10.56 18.28
C LYS A 447 -89.12 -9.69 19.37
N PHE A 448 -88.45 -8.63 19.81
CA PHE A 448 -89.02 -7.65 20.75
C PHE A 448 -90.15 -6.82 20.09
N GLU A 449 -89.96 -6.40 18.84
CA GLU A 449 -90.98 -5.69 18.06
C GLU A 449 -92.20 -6.56 17.74
N GLU A 450 -92.01 -7.84 17.40
CA GLU A 450 -93.10 -8.81 17.19
C GLU A 450 -93.90 -9.11 18.47
N ALA A 451 -93.23 -9.17 19.63
CA ALA A 451 -93.90 -9.33 20.92
C ALA A 451 -94.74 -8.09 21.29
N SER A 452 -94.25 -6.88 20.99
CA SER A 452 -94.98 -5.62 21.18
C SER A 452 -96.20 -5.50 20.23
N ALA A 453 -96.06 -5.94 18.97
CA ALA A 453 -97.16 -5.95 18.01
C ALA A 453 -98.28 -6.93 18.38
N ASN A 454 -97.93 -8.11 18.92
CA ASN A 454 -98.92 -9.10 19.39
C ASN A 454 -99.65 -8.64 20.68
N PHE A 455 -98.95 -7.98 21.60
CA PHE A 455 -99.59 -7.38 22.77
C PHE A 455 -100.67 -6.36 22.36
N ASN A 456 -100.35 -5.46 21.42
CA ASN A 456 -101.28 -4.44 20.93
C ASN A 456 -102.50 -5.01 20.18
N LYS A 457 -102.36 -6.14 19.48
CA LYS A 457 -103.50 -6.84 18.83
C LYS A 457 -104.46 -7.44 19.88
N ASN A 458 -103.93 -8.03 20.94
CA ASN A 458 -104.74 -8.60 22.02
C ASN A 458 -105.49 -7.51 22.82
N THR A 459 -104.88 -6.33 23.02
CA THR A 459 -105.56 -5.20 23.66
C THR A 459 -106.75 -4.69 22.83
N ARG A 460 -106.63 -4.65 21.50
CA ARG A 460 -107.73 -4.26 20.60
C ARG A 460 -108.88 -5.27 20.58
N LEU A 461 -108.57 -6.56 20.65
CA LEU A 461 -109.58 -7.63 20.68
C LEU A 461 -110.38 -7.61 22.00
N LEU A 462 -109.72 -7.37 23.13
CA LEU A 462 -110.37 -7.20 24.44
C LEU A 462 -111.24 -5.93 24.49
N GLN A 463 -110.82 -4.84 23.83
CA GLN A 463 -111.64 -3.63 23.70
C GLN A 463 -112.89 -3.83 22.82
N GLN A 464 -112.81 -4.65 21.77
CA GLN A 464 -113.97 -5.02 20.95
C GLN A 464 -114.96 -5.89 21.73
N GLN A 465 -114.49 -6.92 22.45
CA GLN A 465 -115.33 -7.76 23.30
C GLN A 465 -116.03 -6.96 24.41
N LEU A 466 -115.36 -5.98 25.00
CA LEU A 466 -115.95 -5.10 26.01
C LEU A 466 -117.07 -4.21 25.43
N ASN A 467 -116.93 -3.74 24.19
CA ASN A 467 -117.96 -2.93 23.54
C ASN A 467 -119.18 -3.76 23.11
N GLU A 468 -118.99 -5.01 22.72
CA GLU A 468 -120.07 -5.95 22.44
C GLU A 468 -120.84 -6.32 23.72
N GLU A 469 -120.15 -6.59 24.83
CA GLU A 469 -120.75 -6.78 26.17
C GLU A 469 -121.60 -5.57 26.60
N LYS A 470 -121.10 -4.35 26.41
CA LYS A 470 -121.85 -3.11 26.68
C LYS A 470 -123.10 -2.98 25.80
N ARG A 471 -123.03 -3.41 24.54
CA ARG A 471 -124.16 -3.41 23.61
C ARG A 471 -125.22 -4.43 24.01
N TYR A 472 -124.84 -5.66 24.39
CA TYR A 472 -125.77 -6.68 24.86
C TYR A 472 -126.40 -6.32 26.21
N LYS A 473 -125.66 -5.70 27.13
CA LYS A 473 -126.22 -5.16 28.38
C LYS A 473 -127.23 -4.05 28.13
N LYS A 474 -127.00 -3.17 27.17
CA LYS A 474 -127.97 -2.13 26.77
C LYS A 474 -129.27 -2.74 26.21
N ILE A 475 -129.15 -3.77 25.37
CA ILE A 475 -130.31 -4.50 24.82
C ILE A 475 -131.08 -5.26 25.92
N ALA A 476 -130.38 -5.82 26.92
CA ALA A 476 -131.02 -6.48 28.07
C ALA A 476 -131.76 -5.49 28.98
N ILE A 477 -131.20 -4.29 29.19
CA ILE A 477 -131.85 -3.21 29.95
C ILE A 477 -133.10 -2.71 29.20
N ASP A 478 -133.02 -2.48 27.89
CA ASP A 478 -134.18 -2.05 27.09
C ASP A 478 -135.29 -3.12 27.05
N ARG A 479 -134.93 -4.41 27.09
CA ARG A 479 -135.88 -5.53 27.17
C ARG A 479 -136.48 -5.68 28.58
N SER A 480 -135.71 -5.43 29.63
CA SER A 480 -136.19 -5.35 31.02
C SER A 480 -137.18 -4.20 31.21
N ILE A 481 -136.89 -3.02 30.65
CA ILE A 481 -137.78 -1.84 30.72
C ILE A 481 -139.08 -2.08 29.94
N ASN A 482 -139.03 -2.77 28.79
CA ASN A 482 -140.24 -3.12 28.04
C ASN A 482 -141.08 -4.21 28.74
N LEU A 483 -140.44 -5.17 29.42
CA LEU A 483 -141.16 -6.16 30.24
C LEU A 483 -141.78 -5.51 31.49
N GLN A 484 -141.10 -4.55 32.11
CA GLN A 484 -141.62 -3.77 33.24
C GLN A 484 -142.82 -2.89 32.84
N LYS A 485 -142.80 -2.31 31.63
CA LYS A 485 -143.95 -1.59 31.06
C LYS A 485 -145.14 -2.50 30.71
N THR A 486 -144.90 -3.75 30.31
CA THR A 486 -145.98 -4.73 30.11
C THR A 486 -146.56 -5.22 31.43
N VAL A 487 -145.73 -5.43 32.46
CA VAL A 487 -146.18 -5.84 33.80
C VAL A 487 -146.98 -4.71 34.46
N GLU A 488 -146.55 -3.45 34.39
CA GLU A 488 -147.31 -2.29 34.88
C GLU A 488 -148.63 -2.04 34.11
N ALA A 489 -148.76 -2.52 32.87
CA ALA A 489 -150.01 -2.45 32.09
C ALA A 489 -150.99 -3.60 32.42
N TYR A 490 -150.49 -4.75 32.88
CA TYR A 490 -151.31 -5.86 33.38
C TYR A 490 -151.70 -5.67 34.86
N GLU A 491 -150.81 -5.15 35.71
CA GLU A 491 -151.08 -4.84 37.12
C GLU A 491 -152.07 -3.69 37.32
N ARG A 492 -152.28 -2.82 36.31
CA ARG A 492 -153.36 -1.80 36.30
C ARG A 492 -154.74 -2.34 35.88
N LYS A 493 -154.86 -3.57 35.36
CA LYS A 493 -156.15 -4.15 34.92
C LYS A 493 -156.72 -5.24 35.83
N LEU A 494 -155.93 -5.79 36.74
CA LEU A 494 -156.39 -6.70 37.80
C LEU A 494 -155.53 -6.44 39.04
N GLY A 495 -155.97 -5.49 39.87
CA GLY A 495 -155.27 -5.19 41.11
C GLY A 495 -155.32 -6.39 42.05
N MET A 496 -154.15 -6.90 42.45
CA MET A 496 -153.85 -7.48 43.76
C MET A 496 -152.33 -7.67 43.91
N SER A 497 -151.79 -6.86 44.80
CA SER A 497 -150.52 -6.96 45.53
C SER A 497 -149.91 -8.37 45.65
N SER A 498 -148.61 -8.50 45.35
CA SER A 498 -147.71 -9.29 46.21
C SER A 498 -146.28 -8.75 46.21
N SER A 499 -145.83 -8.49 47.43
CA SER A 499 -144.52 -8.03 47.87
C SER A 499 -143.52 -9.19 48.08
N LEU A 500 -142.22 -8.82 48.20
CA LEU A 500 -141.09 -9.51 48.88
C LEU A 500 -140.11 -10.28 47.95
N SER A 501 -138.92 -9.73 47.62
CA SER A 501 -137.62 -9.73 48.36
C SER A 501 -136.98 -11.13 48.43
N LEU A 502 -135.80 -11.48 47.88
CA LEU A 502 -134.45 -10.89 47.82
C LEU A 502 -133.67 -10.90 49.15
N SER A 503 -133.23 -12.11 49.54
CA SER A 503 -132.14 -12.43 50.48
C SER A 503 -131.85 -13.94 50.31
N HIS A 504 -130.71 -14.41 49.80
CA HIS A 504 -129.39 -14.30 50.41
C HIS A 504 -128.26 -14.48 49.39
N LEU A 505 -127.31 -13.54 49.44
CA LEU A 505 -125.95 -13.67 48.92
C LEU A 505 -125.05 -14.28 50.00
N LEU A 506 -124.25 -15.27 49.58
CA LEU A 506 -122.85 -15.55 49.97
C LEU A 506 -122.56 -15.97 51.43
N PRO A 507 -121.47 -16.73 51.73
CA PRO A 507 -120.11 -16.59 51.17
C PRO A 507 -119.36 -17.94 51.00
N LEU A 508 -118.05 -18.10 50.74
CA LEU A 508 -116.86 -17.27 50.67
C LEU A 508 -115.79 -18.02 49.83
N LEU A 509 -114.86 -17.25 49.27
CA LEU A 509 -113.60 -17.66 48.65
C LEU A 509 -112.66 -18.47 49.57
N ALA A 510 -112.01 -19.47 48.98
CA ALA A 510 -110.65 -19.98 49.21
C ALA A 510 -110.47 -21.17 48.23
N ASP A 511 -109.39 -21.45 47.51
CA ASP A 511 -107.97 -21.24 47.78
C ASP A 511 -107.12 -21.23 46.51
N ILE A 512 -105.95 -20.63 46.72
CA ILE A 512 -104.69 -20.55 45.99
C ILE A 512 -104.31 -21.84 45.24
N SER A 513 -103.92 -21.72 43.96
CA SER A 513 -103.24 -22.79 43.21
C SER A 513 -101.75 -22.51 43.08
N THR A 514 -100.98 -23.28 43.83
CA THR A 514 -99.55 -23.56 43.66
C THR A 514 -99.33 -24.55 42.52
N ALA A 515 -98.32 -24.32 41.66
CA ALA A 515 -97.63 -25.41 40.95
C ALA A 515 -96.30 -24.95 40.31
N GLN A 516 -95.19 -25.40 40.89
CA GLN A 516 -93.95 -25.81 40.20
C GLN A 516 -93.80 -27.33 40.48
N PRO A 517 -92.84 -28.07 39.89
CA PRO A 517 -92.36 -28.17 38.51
C PRO A 517 -92.34 -29.68 38.05
N VAL A 518 -91.56 -30.02 37.01
CA VAL A 518 -91.02 -31.36 36.62
C VAL A 518 -91.50 -31.93 35.26
N SER A 519 -90.58 -31.90 34.26
CA SER A 519 -90.17 -32.87 33.20
C SER A 519 -91.21 -33.75 32.45
N PRO A 520 -91.01 -34.17 31.16
CA PRO A 520 -89.96 -35.18 30.84
C PRO A 520 -89.38 -35.21 29.38
N LYS A 521 -88.12 -35.70 29.31
CA LYS A 521 -87.52 -36.74 28.43
C LYS A 521 -87.74 -36.83 26.89
N LYS A 522 -86.57 -37.08 26.25
CA LYS A 522 -86.25 -38.03 25.13
C LYS A 522 -86.55 -37.54 23.70
N GLU A 523 -85.79 -37.82 22.64
CA GLU A 523 -84.74 -38.83 22.35
C GLU A 523 -84.03 -38.52 20.99
N VAL A 524 -82.75 -38.93 20.83
CA VAL A 524 -82.19 -39.70 19.65
C VAL A 524 -81.92 -38.92 18.33
N ARG A 525 -80.80 -39.03 17.59
CA ARG A 525 -79.67 -39.99 17.56
C ARG A 525 -78.57 -39.60 16.52
N THR A 526 -77.34 -40.05 16.78
CA THR A 526 -76.27 -40.55 15.86
C THR A 526 -75.60 -39.61 14.82
N THR A 527 -74.33 -39.75 14.42
CA THR A 527 -73.38 -40.89 14.48
C THR A 527 -71.91 -40.42 14.34
N ARG A 528 -71.00 -41.12 15.04
CA ARG A 528 -69.69 -41.67 14.62
C ARG A 528 -68.95 -41.04 13.42
N LEU A 529 -67.65 -40.76 13.59
CA LEU A 529 -66.58 -41.73 13.32
C LEU A 529 -65.27 -41.36 14.01
N LEU A 530 -64.61 -42.41 14.48
CA LEU A 530 -63.29 -42.52 15.11
C LEU A 530 -62.28 -42.96 14.03
N VAL A 531 -61.02 -43.18 14.45
CA VAL A 531 -59.87 -43.80 13.74
C VAL A 531 -58.93 -42.73 13.17
N SER A 532 -57.84 -42.33 13.86
CA SER A 532 -56.58 -43.05 14.15
C SER A 532 -55.71 -43.26 12.88
N PHE A 533 -54.39 -43.46 12.89
CA PHE A 533 -53.38 -43.94 13.84
C PHE A 533 -52.01 -43.59 13.17
N TYR A 534 -50.95 -43.27 13.93
CA TYR A 534 -49.53 -43.63 13.66
C TYR A 534 -48.83 -43.07 12.38
N ASP A 535 -47.51 -42.99 12.23
CA ASP A 535 -46.36 -43.40 13.03
C ASP A 535 -45.12 -42.59 12.61
N MET A 536 -44.07 -42.77 13.39
CA MET A 536 -42.66 -42.41 13.21
C MET A 536 -42.09 -42.53 11.77
N SER A 537 -41.11 -41.68 11.44
CA SER A 537 -39.77 -42.19 11.09
C SER A 537 -38.74 -41.05 11.00
N VAL A 538 -37.79 -41.13 11.93
CA VAL A 538 -36.44 -40.57 11.84
C VAL A 538 -35.58 -41.69 11.26
N GLU A 539 -34.92 -41.42 10.13
CA GLU A 539 -33.71 -42.04 9.56
C GLU A 539 -33.61 -41.40 8.16
N GLY A 540 -32.57 -40.67 7.78
CA GLY A 540 -31.16 -41.05 7.82
C GLY A 540 -30.78 -41.48 6.42
N GLU A 541 -30.24 -40.57 5.60
CA GLU A 541 -29.57 -40.96 4.35
C GLU A 541 -28.29 -40.14 4.15
N VAL A 542 -27.19 -40.82 4.48
CA VAL A 542 -25.84 -40.58 3.98
C VAL A 542 -25.61 -41.59 2.85
N ARG A 543 -25.26 -41.12 1.66
CA ARG A 543 -24.37 -41.74 0.65
C ARG A 543 -24.26 -40.75 -0.52
N ALA A 544 -23.09 -40.17 -0.79
CA ALA A 544 -21.92 -40.77 -1.45
C ALA A 544 -22.22 -41.20 -2.89
N ASP A 545 -21.58 -40.51 -3.84
CA ASP A 545 -21.12 -40.91 -5.19
C ASP A 545 -20.72 -39.62 -5.92
N GLU A 546 -19.74 -39.52 -6.82
CA GLU A 546 -18.57 -40.32 -7.19
C GLU A 546 -17.74 -39.41 -8.14
N ALA A 547 -16.44 -39.68 -8.20
CA ALA A 547 -15.43 -39.43 -9.25
C ALA A 547 -15.70 -38.52 -10.48
N GLY A 548 -14.65 -37.77 -10.88
CA GLY A 548 -14.42 -37.47 -12.31
C GLY A 548 -13.46 -36.33 -12.68
N PHE A 549 -12.19 -36.66 -12.93
CA PHE A 549 -11.29 -36.08 -13.95
C PHE A 549 -11.03 -34.55 -14.04
N LYS A 550 -9.86 -34.11 -13.59
CA LYS A 550 -8.75 -33.59 -14.43
C LYS A 550 -7.47 -33.34 -13.64
#